data_AF-A0A3D3MAR5-F1
#
_entry.id   AF-A0A3D3MAR5-F1
#
_cell.length_a   1.000
_cell.length_b   1.000
_cell.length_c   1.000
_cell.angle_alpha   90.00
_cell.angle_beta   90.00
_cell.angle_gamma   90.00
#
_symmetry.space_group_name_H-M   'P 1'
#
loop_
_entity.id
_entity.type
_entity.pdbx_description
1 polymer ?
#
loop_
_entity_poly.entity_id
_entity_poly.type
_entity_poly.pdbx_seq_one_letter_code
_entity_poly.pdbx_strand_id
1 'polypeptide(L)'
;LVVRPGHPLLASEPLERARLGDYPLVLPLAGTTIRKHADSLFVQCAIEQPRQRLETLSPALSRRYVQGSDAVWVAPRDAVRVDLDRGELHELDLGVSEPGGSVGICSNAALPSPLPAQWLCEVLREVAAQYRDGDYP
;
A
#
# COMPACT_ATOMS: atom_id res chain seq x y z
N LEU A 1 -2.33 -5.44 3.96
CA LEU A 1 -1.21 -5.26 4.92
C LEU A 1 -0.11 -6.23 4.54
N VAL A 2 1.16 -5.90 4.72
CA VAL A 2 2.26 -6.81 4.40
C VAL A 2 3.24 -7.01 5.55
N VAL A 3 3.86 -8.18 5.59
CA VAL A 3 4.85 -8.61 6.57
C VAL A 3 6.02 -9.33 5.89
N ARG A 4 7.12 -9.54 6.61
CA ARG A 4 8.22 -10.40 6.14
C ARG A 4 7.78 -11.88 6.04
N PRO A 5 8.50 -12.70 5.25
CA PRO A 5 8.34 -14.15 5.29
C PRO A 5 8.59 -14.72 6.69
N GLY A 6 7.81 -15.72 7.10
CA GLY A 6 7.92 -16.36 8.41
C GLY A 6 7.49 -15.48 9.59
N HIS A 7 6.70 -14.42 9.34
CA HIS A 7 6.14 -13.60 10.39
C HIS A 7 5.13 -14.40 11.25
N PRO A 8 5.09 -14.23 12.59
CA PRO A 8 4.20 -15.01 13.45
C PRO A 8 2.70 -14.89 13.13
N LEU A 9 2.27 -13.74 12.57
CA LEU A 9 0.89 -13.53 12.10
C LEU A 9 0.49 -14.45 10.93
N LEU A 10 1.46 -15.03 10.22
CA LEU A 10 1.19 -16.00 9.13
C LEU A 10 0.94 -17.42 9.65
N ALA A 11 1.12 -17.68 10.96
CA ALA A 11 1.01 -19.02 11.52
C ALA A 11 -0.44 -19.45 11.83
N SER A 12 -1.41 -18.52 11.80
CA SER A 12 -2.82 -18.79 12.06
C SER A 12 -3.66 -18.49 10.81
N GLU A 13 -4.48 -19.44 10.37
CA GLU A 13 -5.53 -19.25 9.37
C GLU A 13 -6.89 -19.68 9.95
N PRO A 14 -7.90 -18.80 10.05
CA PRO A 14 -7.88 -17.40 9.63
C PRO A 14 -6.99 -16.52 10.53
N LEU A 15 -6.53 -15.39 9.97
CA LEU A 15 -5.71 -14.42 10.69
C LEU A 15 -6.42 -13.91 11.95
N GLU A 16 -5.76 -14.04 13.10
CA GLU A 16 -6.20 -13.47 14.37
C GLU A 16 -5.94 -11.96 14.39
N ARG A 17 -6.88 -11.16 13.86
CA ARG A 17 -6.75 -9.70 13.70
C ARG A 17 -6.37 -8.96 14.99
N ALA A 18 -6.79 -9.44 16.16
CA ALA A 18 -6.44 -8.84 17.45
C ALA A 18 -4.93 -8.81 17.71
N ARG A 19 -4.17 -9.78 17.17
CA ARG A 19 -2.72 -9.88 17.35
C ARG A 19 -1.93 -8.85 16.55
N LEU A 20 -2.55 -8.18 15.58
CA LEU A 20 -1.89 -7.09 14.83
C LEU A 20 -1.41 -5.96 15.75
N GLY A 21 -2.12 -5.70 16.85
CA GLY A 21 -1.75 -4.68 17.83
C GLY A 21 -0.49 -5.00 18.65
N ASP A 22 0.02 -6.24 18.57
CA ASP A 22 1.22 -6.67 19.28
C ASP A 22 2.52 -6.34 18.53
N TYR A 23 2.42 -5.95 17.26
CA TYR A 23 3.55 -5.75 16.36
C TYR A 23 3.74 -4.28 15.98
N PRO A 24 4.97 -3.79 15.77
CA PRO A 24 5.19 -2.44 15.27
C PRO A 24 4.48 -2.21 13.93
N LEU A 25 3.91 -1.02 13.74
CA LEU A 25 3.17 -0.70 12.53
C LEU A 25 3.84 0.43 11.75
N VAL A 26 4.04 0.20 10.46
CA VAL A 26 4.48 1.22 9.51
C VAL A 26 3.26 1.83 8.83
N LEU A 27 3.10 3.14 8.96
CA LEU A 27 1.97 3.90 8.43
C LEU A 27 2.42 5.04 7.53
N PRO A 28 1.60 5.44 6.54
CA PRO A 28 1.72 6.74 5.91
C PRO A 28 1.49 7.87 6.93
N LEU A 29 2.03 9.05 6.61
CA LEU A 29 1.85 10.24 7.45
C LEU A 29 0.37 10.60 7.64
N ALA A 30 0.06 11.12 8.83
CA ALA A 30 -1.24 11.70 9.16
C ALA A 30 -1.69 12.73 8.09
N GLY A 31 -2.99 12.73 7.78
CA GLY A 31 -3.59 13.65 6.80
C GLY A 31 -3.54 13.18 5.34
N THR A 32 -2.74 12.17 5.01
CA THR A 32 -2.74 11.59 3.65
C THR A 32 -3.99 10.74 3.39
N THR A 33 -4.41 10.63 2.12
CA THR A 33 -5.55 9.78 1.72
C THR A 33 -5.32 8.33 2.12
N ILE A 34 -4.11 7.80 1.89
CA ILE A 34 -3.75 6.42 2.24
C ILE A 34 -3.86 6.20 3.75
N ARG A 35 -3.46 7.17 4.58
CA ARG A 35 -3.65 7.08 6.03
C ARG A 35 -5.12 7.02 6.42
N LYS A 36 -6.00 7.81 5.79
CA LYS A 36 -7.45 7.75 6.07
C LYS A 36 -8.03 6.36 5.75
N HIS A 37 -7.63 5.76 4.63
CA HIS A 37 -8.01 4.39 4.30
C HIS A 37 -7.47 3.38 5.31
N ALA A 38 -6.21 3.53 5.73
CA ALA A 38 -5.60 2.70 6.76
C ALA A 38 -6.40 2.77 8.07
N ASP A 39 -6.68 3.97 8.57
CA ASP A 39 -7.43 4.16 9.82
C ASP A 39 -8.85 3.55 9.70
N SER A 40 -9.53 3.75 8.56
CA SER A 40 -10.85 3.15 8.28
C SER A 40 -10.82 1.62 8.30
N LEU A 41 -9.82 1.02 7.65
CA LEU A 41 -9.64 -0.43 7.60
C LEU A 41 -9.43 -1.01 9.00
N PHE A 42 -8.61 -0.35 9.82
CA PHE A 42 -8.35 -0.79 11.20
C PHE A 42 -9.63 -0.74 12.04
N VAL A 43 -10.43 0.32 11.92
CA VAL A 43 -11.73 0.44 12.58
C VAL A 43 -12.68 -0.66 12.12
N GLN A 44 -12.84 -0.85 10.80
CA GLN A 44 -13.74 -1.86 10.22
C GLN A 44 -13.37 -3.28 10.64
N CYS A 45 -12.07 -3.56 10.76
CA CYS A 45 -11.55 -4.86 11.15
C CYS A 45 -11.46 -5.05 12.67
N ALA A 46 -11.85 -4.06 13.48
CA ALA A 46 -11.70 -4.03 14.94
C ALA A 46 -10.24 -4.30 15.39
N ILE A 47 -9.28 -3.73 14.66
CA ILE A 47 -7.84 -3.82 14.97
C ILE A 47 -7.44 -2.63 15.83
N GLU A 48 -6.91 -2.90 17.02
CA GLU A 48 -6.28 -1.87 17.83
C GLU A 48 -4.94 -1.44 17.21
N GLN A 49 -4.71 -0.13 17.11
CA GLN A 49 -3.43 0.36 16.60
C GLN A 49 -2.32 0.13 17.64
N PRO A 50 -1.18 -0.49 17.23
CA PRO A 50 -0.08 -0.75 18.14
C PRO A 50 0.55 0.55 18.64
N ARG A 51 1.18 0.49 19.82
CA ARG A 51 1.86 1.64 20.42
C ARG A 51 3.12 2.04 19.66
N GLN A 52 3.82 1.08 19.06
CA GLN A 52 5.03 1.30 18.29
C GLN A 52 4.65 1.58 16.83
N ARG A 53 4.89 2.81 16.38
CA ARG A 53 4.54 3.24 15.02
C ARG A 53 5.70 3.96 14.35
N LEU A 54 5.94 3.61 13.10
CA LEU A 54 6.81 4.33 12.19
C LEU A 54 5.95 5.03 11.14
N GLU A 55 5.80 6.35 11.23
CA GLU A 55 5.08 7.12 10.22
C GLU A 55 6.05 7.63 9.15
N THR A 56 5.88 7.20 7.90
CA THR A 56 6.77 7.56 6.79
C THR A 56 6.08 7.44 5.44
N LEU A 57 6.53 8.24 4.47
CA LEU A 57 6.14 8.10 3.06
C LEU A 57 7.20 7.39 2.22
N SER A 58 8.31 6.92 2.83
CA SER A 58 9.41 6.28 2.10
C SER A 58 9.19 4.78 1.97
N PRO A 59 8.86 4.25 0.78
CA PRO A 59 8.68 2.80 0.60
C PRO A 59 9.98 2.03 0.84
N ALA A 60 11.13 2.64 0.52
CA ALA A 60 12.43 2.01 0.73
C ALA A 60 12.73 1.79 2.22
N LEU A 61 12.43 2.78 3.07
CA LEU A 61 12.58 2.64 4.53
C LEU A 61 11.58 1.61 5.08
N SER A 62 10.31 1.72 4.69
CA SER A 62 9.26 0.79 5.12
C SER A 62 9.62 -0.65 4.78
N ARG A 63 10.02 -0.92 3.53
CA ARG A 63 10.44 -2.26 3.07
C ARG A 63 11.59 -2.80 3.89
N ARG A 64 12.66 -2.03 4.06
CA ARG A 64 13.84 -2.46 4.83
C ARG A 64 13.52 -2.73 6.30
N TYR A 65 12.69 -1.89 6.91
CA TYR A 65 12.28 -2.07 8.29
C TYR A 65 11.44 -3.32 8.50
N VAL A 66 10.45 -3.56 7.63
CA VAL A 66 9.61 -4.78 7.68
C VAL A 66 10.43 -6.04 7.42
N GLN A 67 11.31 -6.04 6.42
CA GLN A 67 12.16 -7.20 6.11
C GLN A 67 13.10 -7.55 7.27
N GLY A 68 13.56 -6.55 8.03
CA GLY A 68 14.48 -6.72 9.15
C GLY A 68 13.83 -6.87 10.52
N SER A 69 12.49 -6.94 10.61
CA SER A 69 11.78 -6.98 11.91
C SER A 69 10.43 -7.71 11.82
N ASP A 70 9.68 -7.73 12.92
CA ASP A 70 8.30 -8.20 12.96
C ASP A 70 7.30 -7.05 12.80
N ALA A 71 7.68 -6.02 12.03
CA ALA A 71 6.77 -4.91 11.74
C ALA A 71 5.76 -5.29 10.65
N VAL A 72 4.54 -4.78 10.81
CA VAL A 72 3.48 -4.84 9.82
C VAL A 72 3.46 -3.52 9.06
N TRP A 73 3.24 -3.55 7.74
CA TRP A 73 3.18 -2.34 6.93
C TRP A 73 1.85 -2.19 6.20
N VAL A 74 1.27 -1.00 6.34
CA VAL A 74 0.21 -0.51 5.45
C VAL A 74 0.83 0.02 4.16
N ALA A 75 1.10 -0.89 3.23
CA ALA A 75 1.72 -0.57 1.96
C ALA A 75 0.69 -0.29 0.87
N PRO A 76 0.92 0.71 -0.02
CA PRO A 76 0.26 0.75 -1.32
C PRO A 76 0.60 -0.52 -2.11
N ARG A 77 -0.39 -1.18 -2.71
CA ARG A 77 -0.20 -2.46 -3.42
C ARG A 77 0.90 -2.40 -4.48
N ASP A 78 0.93 -1.33 -5.28
CA ASP A 78 1.94 -1.16 -6.34
C ASP A 78 3.36 -1.05 -5.78
N ALA A 79 3.54 -0.50 -4.57
CA ALA A 79 4.85 -0.35 -3.96
C ALA A 79 5.45 -1.70 -3.53
N VAL A 80 4.62 -2.73 -3.35
CA VAL A 80 5.04 -4.05 -2.84
C VAL A 80 4.78 -5.19 -3.81
N ARG A 81 4.17 -4.94 -4.98
CA ARG A 81 3.83 -6.01 -5.95
C ARG A 81 5.03 -6.89 -6.28
N VAL A 82 6.17 -6.30 -6.64
CA VAL A 82 7.39 -7.06 -6.95
C VAL A 82 7.89 -7.87 -5.75
N ASP A 83 7.77 -7.32 -4.53
CA ASP A 83 8.18 -8.02 -3.31
C ASP A 83 7.25 -9.20 -3.01
N LEU A 84 5.94 -9.04 -3.24
CA LEU A 84 4.95 -10.10 -3.10
C LEU A 84 5.19 -11.21 -4.12
N ASP A 85 5.40 -10.85 -5.40
CA ASP A 85 5.64 -11.80 -6.49
C ASP A 85 6.92 -12.63 -6.26
N ARG A 86 7.92 -12.03 -5.61
CA ARG A 86 9.18 -12.71 -5.23
C ARG A 86 9.11 -13.44 -3.89
N GLY A 87 8.01 -13.34 -3.16
CA GLY A 87 7.89 -13.87 -1.81
C GLY A 87 8.82 -13.19 -0.80
N GLU A 88 9.33 -12.00 -1.09
CA GLU A 88 10.12 -11.17 -0.18
C GLU A 88 9.26 -10.46 0.87
N LEU A 89 7.96 -10.32 0.58
CA LEU A 89 6.91 -9.89 1.50
C LEU A 89 5.70 -10.80 1.33
N HIS A 90 4.87 -10.90 2.36
CA HIS A 90 3.62 -11.66 2.33
C HIS A 90 2.45 -10.75 2.72
N GLU A 91 1.37 -10.84 1.96
CA GLU A 91 0.12 -10.14 2.25
C GLU A 91 -0.64 -10.85 3.36
N LEU A 92 -1.09 -10.10 4.36
CA LEU A 92 -1.98 -10.60 5.40
C LEU A 92 -3.42 -10.55 4.90
N ASP A 93 -4.10 -11.69 4.92
CA ASP A 93 -5.52 -11.77 4.58
C ASP A 93 -6.38 -11.27 5.76
N LEU A 94 -6.91 -10.07 5.60
CA LEU A 94 -7.85 -9.48 6.55
C LEU A 94 -9.29 -9.91 6.27
N GLY A 95 -9.60 -10.66 5.21
CA GLY A 95 -10.97 -10.94 4.76
C GLY A 95 -11.73 -9.71 4.26
N VAL A 96 -11.04 -8.61 4.01
CA VAL A 96 -11.58 -7.35 3.47
C VAL A 96 -10.65 -6.89 2.36
N SER A 97 -11.23 -6.52 1.21
CA SER A 97 -10.49 -5.96 0.08
C SER A 97 -10.97 -4.54 -0.16
N GLU A 98 -10.08 -3.57 0.07
CA GLU A 98 -10.34 -2.18 -0.26
C GLU A 98 -10.05 -1.96 -1.75
N PRO A 99 -10.98 -1.38 -2.54
CA PRO A 99 -10.83 -1.23 -3.99
C PRO A 99 -9.72 -0.25 -4.42
N GLY A 100 -8.96 0.31 -3.48
CA GLY A 100 -7.95 1.34 -3.73
C GLY A 100 -8.57 2.68 -4.12
N GLY A 101 -7.71 3.67 -4.33
CA GLY A 101 -8.10 5.00 -4.80
C GLY A 101 -7.78 5.18 -6.29
N SER A 102 -8.46 6.14 -6.94
CA SER A 102 -8.13 6.51 -8.32
C SER A 102 -6.81 7.30 -8.38
N VAL A 103 -6.04 7.07 -9.44
CA VAL A 103 -4.83 7.84 -9.77
C VAL A 103 -5.15 8.69 -11.01
N GLY A 104 -4.71 9.96 -11.01
CA GLY A 104 -5.01 10.90 -12.07
C GLY A 104 -3.88 11.87 -12.37
N ILE A 105 -4.04 12.62 -13.45
CA ILE A 105 -3.11 13.65 -13.90
C ILE A 105 -3.64 15.01 -13.44
N CYS A 106 -2.82 15.75 -12.71
CA CYS A 106 -3.13 17.12 -12.30
C CYS A 106 -2.42 18.12 -13.20
N SER A 107 -3.14 19.11 -13.71
CA SER A 107 -2.61 20.20 -14.53
C SER A 107 -3.02 21.56 -13.97
N ASN A 108 -2.21 22.59 -14.21
CA ASN A 108 -2.57 23.96 -13.85
C ASN A 108 -3.65 24.48 -14.82
N ALA A 109 -4.87 24.70 -14.33
CA ALA A 109 -5.97 25.19 -15.15
C ALA A 109 -5.77 26.62 -15.70
N ALA A 110 -4.89 27.42 -15.09
CA ALA A 110 -4.58 28.77 -15.53
C ALA A 110 -3.58 28.81 -16.70
N LEU A 111 -2.91 27.70 -17.02
CA LEU A 111 -1.91 27.63 -18.09
C LEU A 111 -2.32 26.57 -19.11
N PRO A 112 -2.35 26.90 -20.42
CA PRO A 112 -2.61 25.89 -21.43
C PRO A 112 -1.49 24.84 -21.42
N SER A 113 -1.87 23.57 -21.47
CA SER A 113 -0.91 22.46 -21.54
C SER A 113 -0.25 22.47 -22.94
N PRO A 114 1.09 22.52 -23.03
CA PRO A 114 1.78 22.43 -24.32
C PRO A 114 1.46 21.12 -25.04
N LEU A 115 1.53 21.12 -26.37
CA LEU A 115 1.24 19.92 -27.18
C LEU A 115 2.03 18.66 -26.74
N PRO A 116 3.35 18.75 -26.42
CA PRO A 116 4.08 17.58 -25.91
C PRO A 116 3.52 17.03 -24.58
N ALA A 117 2.98 17.89 -23.72
CA ALA A 117 2.39 17.46 -22.45
C ALA A 117 1.04 16.74 -22.69
N GLN A 118 0.27 17.18 -23.69
CA GLN A 118 -0.99 16.53 -24.06
C GLN A 118 -0.71 15.12 -24.60
N TRP A 119 0.27 14.97 -25.51
CA TRP A 119 0.69 13.67 -26.03
C TRP A 119 1.20 12.74 -24.93
N LEU A 120 2.00 13.26 -23.98
CA LEU A 120 2.42 12.48 -22.82
C LEU A 120 1.21 11.98 -22.01
N CYS A 121 0.21 12.83 -21.78
CA CYS A 121 -1.00 12.43 -21.06
C CYS A 121 -1.81 11.36 -21.80
N GLU A 122 -1.86 11.42 -23.13
CA GLU A 122 -2.51 10.39 -23.96
C GLU A 122 -1.79 9.05 -23.83
N VAL A 123 -0.47 9.02 -24.02
CA VAL A 123 0.35 7.80 -23.88
C VAL A 123 0.26 7.23 -22.46
N LEU A 124 0.30 8.07 -21.42
CA LEU A 124 0.12 7.61 -20.04
C LEU A 124 -1.23 6.94 -19.81
N ARG A 125 -2.32 7.46 -20.41
CA ARG A 125 -3.65 6.85 -20.30
C ARG A 125 -3.74 5.53 -21.07
N GLU A 126 -3.12 5.45 -22.24
CA GLU A 126 -3.05 4.22 -23.04
C GLU A 126 -2.31 3.11 -22.26
N VAL A 127 -1.10 3.41 -21.77
CA VAL A 127 -0.30 2.47 -20.98
C VAL A 127 -1.02 2.08 -19.69
N ALA A 128 -1.66 3.02 -19.00
CA ALA A 128 -2.44 2.71 -17.80
C ALA A 128 -3.66 1.82 -18.10
N ALA A 129 -4.26 1.91 -19.29
CA ALA A 129 -5.33 1.01 -19.71
C ALA A 129 -4.78 -0.41 -19.93
N GLN A 130 -3.69 -0.55 -20.68
CA GLN A 130 -3.02 -1.84 -20.89
C GLN A 130 -2.59 -2.47 -19.55
N TYR A 131 -2.08 -1.64 -18.63
CA TYR A 131 -1.69 -2.06 -17.29
C TYR A 131 -2.86 -2.62 -16.47
N ARG A 132 -4.02 -1.98 -16.54
CA ARG A 132 -5.25 -2.47 -15.88
C ARG A 132 -5.76 -3.76 -16.50
N ASP A 133 -5.65 -3.89 -17.81
CA ASP A 133 -6.20 -5.01 -18.57
C ASP A 133 -5.24 -6.24 -18.56
N GLY A 134 -4.02 -6.07 -18.04
CA GLY A 134 -3.02 -7.13 -17.87
C GLY A 134 -2.12 -7.35 -19.08
N ASP A 135 -2.20 -6.46 -20.08
CA ASP A 135 -1.47 -6.54 -21.34
C ASP A 135 -0.10 -5.86 -21.30
N TYR A 136 0.21 -5.16 -20.20
CA TYR A 136 1.47 -4.46 -19.99
C TYR A 136 2.43 -5.29 -19.12
N PRO A 137 3.70 -5.48 -19.54
CA PRO A 137 4.68 -6.32 -18.84
C PRO A 137 5.13 -5.78 -17.48
#